data_AF-A0A9P9E7F9-F1
#
_entry.id   AF-A0A9P9E7F9-F1
#
_cell.length_a   1.000
_cell.length_b   1.000
_cell.length_c   1.000
_cell.angle_alpha   90.00
_cell.angle_beta   90.00
_cell.angle_gamma   90.00
#
_symmetry.space_group_name_H-M   'P 1'
#
loop_
_entity.id
_entity.type
_entity.pdbx_description
1 polymer ?
#
loop_
_entity_poly.entity_id
_entity_poly.type
_entity_poly.pdbx_seq_one_letter_code
_entity_poly.pdbx_strand_id
1 'polypeptide(L)'
;MLYREWTMQRTTPFMLLQSVSDQESRTSVELLHMPPHSAPDERRRTVQNANDRQMTLREKFSPFPWRPFLIISLLPVALAPVIVLATAAEEASQGYIRGRDCYPNGLWSEVPGATWEIMDSTYFFTPNLSFGNMKFTTAKIIDVGWDLLIGRGGQLLLAMVNYRVFNEWLVYHMEVHLTSYKLYAAVAFETTTMSTLGVLGKEFLAFGQSNWIRFFRWLAILSMFLSTLYVLSFPTLMAAMTGYLTTYRAFIENSNGNLIPFDVIRKHEVMYVIEDCYRIGTYEKPLVVTFEDAGLMDAVWSYVQDYSSIDEFPRGNMDPRYSTTTSMNDTYTFSLNKSSTWNFEGRQFALPAPTLNITWYANSTLRTSDKLSRYYFTNQARQGDVFSVPYILSHGSCNPTDTYQWGFSYIFLFMVSIFNFVWSCIMVGMWFDTTRASRMYKSGRRPGLLRSILDISAAMREELGHDAEILEESDLRRKLRESNGALIVPKKELKVTRTSTDGGSRRRTWRTNITKGSTF
;
A
#
# COMPACT_ATOMS: atom_id res chain seq x y z
N MET A 1 -51.07 28.73 46.25
CA MET A 1 -50.56 30.12 46.37
C MET A 1 -49.29 30.20 45.54
N LEU A 2 -49.09 30.98 44.48
CA LEU A 2 -49.83 31.94 43.64
C LEU A 2 -48.96 31.99 42.35
N TYR A 3 -49.45 31.59 41.17
CA TYR A 3 -50.09 32.41 40.12
C TYR A 3 -49.26 33.59 39.56
N ARG A 4 -48.94 33.52 38.26
CA ARG A 4 -49.14 34.53 37.18
C ARG A 4 -48.51 34.00 35.88
N GLU A 5 -49.26 33.50 34.90
CA GLU A 5 -50.12 34.19 33.91
C GLU A 5 -49.47 35.37 33.19
N TRP A 6 -49.30 35.20 31.87
CA TRP A 6 -49.61 36.21 30.85
C TRP A 6 -50.26 35.52 29.65
N THR A 7 -51.55 35.81 29.46
CA THR A 7 -52.34 35.60 28.26
C THR A 7 -52.64 36.96 27.64
N MET A 8 -52.62 37.07 26.32
CA MET A 8 -53.60 37.91 25.63
C MET A 8 -53.89 37.40 24.21
N GLN A 9 -55.19 37.31 23.94
CA GLN A 9 -55.87 36.80 22.75
C GLN A 9 -55.89 37.80 21.59
N ARG A 10 -56.15 37.30 20.37
CA ARG A 10 -57.21 37.75 19.43
C ARG A 10 -57.25 36.81 18.21
N THR A 11 -58.22 35.88 18.16
CA THR A 11 -59.48 35.91 17.36
C THR A 11 -59.32 35.73 15.83
N THR A 12 -59.60 34.49 15.41
CA THR A 12 -60.28 33.92 14.21
C THR A 12 -60.95 34.87 13.19
N PRO A 13 -61.14 34.49 11.89
CA PRO A 13 -61.85 33.24 11.55
C PRO A 13 -61.47 32.43 10.29
N PHE A 14 -61.96 31.19 10.37
CA PHE A 14 -62.29 30.24 9.32
C PHE A 14 -62.88 30.87 8.05
N MET A 15 -62.51 30.32 6.89
CA MET A 15 -63.36 30.32 5.70
C MET A 15 -63.25 28.96 5.00
N LEU A 16 -64.37 28.24 4.99
CA LEU A 16 -64.68 27.04 4.18
C LEU A 16 -65.34 27.50 2.85
N LEU A 17 -65.48 26.54 1.92
CA LEU A 17 -66.24 26.54 0.64
C LEU A 17 -65.42 26.97 -0.60
N GLN A 18 -65.50 26.37 -1.79
CA GLN A 18 -66.23 25.21 -2.34
C GLN A 18 -65.74 25.02 -3.78
N SER A 19 -65.90 23.81 -4.32
CA SER A 19 -65.74 23.45 -5.74
C SER A 19 -66.71 24.22 -6.66
N VAL A 20 -66.21 24.74 -7.79
CA VAL A 20 -67.05 25.05 -8.96
C VAL A 20 -66.31 24.68 -10.25
N SER A 21 -66.98 23.84 -11.03
CA SER A 21 -66.72 23.40 -12.39
C SER A 21 -67.06 24.47 -13.44
N ASP A 22 -66.40 24.36 -14.60
CA ASP A 22 -66.88 24.64 -15.96
C ASP A 22 -67.71 25.91 -16.23
N GLN A 23 -67.09 26.88 -16.92
CA GLN A 23 -67.48 27.38 -18.26
C GLN A 23 -66.79 28.73 -18.52
N GLU A 24 -65.89 28.79 -19.51
CA GLU A 24 -66.14 29.59 -20.72
C GLU A 24 -64.97 29.48 -21.71
N SER A 25 -65.27 28.80 -22.81
CA SER A 25 -64.57 28.83 -24.08
C SER A 25 -64.70 30.20 -24.76
N ARG A 26 -63.62 30.75 -25.32
CA ARG A 26 -63.44 31.07 -26.77
C ARG A 26 -62.31 32.08 -27.02
N THR A 27 -61.75 31.95 -28.23
CA THR A 27 -60.79 32.82 -28.95
C THR A 27 -59.31 32.51 -28.63
N SER A 28 -58.42 32.10 -29.55
CA SER A 28 -58.38 32.19 -31.01
C SER A 28 -57.42 31.12 -31.56
N VAL A 29 -57.80 30.47 -32.65
CA VAL A 29 -56.94 29.59 -33.46
C VAL A 29 -56.18 30.47 -34.44
N GLU A 30 -54.84 30.51 -34.39
CA GLU A 30 -54.01 31.07 -35.46
C GLU A 30 -53.37 29.96 -36.28
N LEU A 31 -53.73 29.97 -37.57
CA LEU A 31 -53.34 29.07 -38.64
C LEU A 31 -51.89 29.33 -39.07
N LEU A 32 -51.06 28.28 -39.08
CA LEU A 32 -49.74 28.30 -39.71
C LEU A 32 -49.90 28.15 -41.24
N HIS A 33 -49.49 29.22 -41.94
CA HIS A 33 -49.45 29.33 -43.39
C HIS A 33 -48.46 28.32 -44.01
N MET A 34 -48.93 27.46 -44.92
CA MET A 34 -48.06 26.71 -45.83
C MET A 34 -47.67 27.59 -47.03
N PRO A 35 -46.39 27.56 -47.49
CA PRO A 35 -45.98 28.21 -48.73
C PRO A 35 -46.32 27.34 -49.96
N PRO A 36 -46.50 27.93 -51.15
CA PRO A 36 -47.04 27.23 -52.30
C PRO A 36 -45.99 26.40 -53.05
N HIS A 37 -46.48 25.32 -53.68
CA HIS A 37 -45.77 24.48 -54.62
C HIS A 37 -45.47 25.21 -55.94
N SER A 38 -44.20 25.35 -56.32
CA SER A 38 -43.76 25.45 -57.73
C SER A 38 -42.26 25.14 -57.93
N ALA A 39 -41.98 24.47 -59.06
CA ALA A 39 -40.70 24.20 -59.76
C ALA A 39 -39.79 23.01 -59.28
N PRO A 40 -39.55 21.98 -60.14
CA PRO A 40 -38.70 20.83 -59.83
C PRO A 40 -37.23 20.91 -60.32
N ASP A 41 -36.71 22.07 -60.75
CA ASP A 41 -35.41 22.13 -61.45
C ASP A 41 -34.17 22.54 -60.61
N GLU A 42 -34.34 23.03 -59.38
CA GLU A 42 -33.19 23.48 -58.58
C GLU A 42 -32.52 22.35 -57.77
N ARG A 43 -33.22 21.24 -57.55
CA ARG A 43 -32.75 20.14 -56.68
C ARG A 43 -31.65 19.28 -57.31
N ARG A 44 -31.45 19.36 -58.64
CA ARG A 44 -30.47 18.53 -59.35
C ARG A 44 -29.05 19.11 -59.34
N ARG A 45 -28.90 20.43 -59.20
CA ARG A 45 -27.57 21.08 -59.12
C ARG A 45 -26.94 21.00 -57.72
N THR A 46 -27.75 21.01 -56.66
CA THR A 46 -27.23 20.96 -55.27
C THR A 46 -26.74 19.57 -54.84
N VAL A 47 -27.22 18.50 -55.48
CA VAL A 47 -26.80 17.13 -55.17
C VAL A 47 -25.45 16.78 -55.80
N GLN A 48 -25.08 17.40 -56.93
CA GLN A 48 -23.79 17.15 -57.58
C GLN A 48 -22.61 17.84 -56.90
N ASN A 49 -22.81 19.01 -56.29
CA ASN A 49 -21.74 19.74 -55.58
C ASN A 49 -21.49 19.25 -54.14
N ALA A 50 -22.29 18.33 -53.60
CA ALA A 50 -22.09 17.76 -52.27
C ALA A 50 -21.10 16.58 -52.26
N ASN A 51 -20.79 16.00 -53.42
CA ASN A 51 -19.89 14.84 -53.53
C ASN A 51 -18.40 15.20 -53.64
N ASP A 52 -18.04 16.48 -53.71
CA ASP A 52 -16.64 16.95 -53.86
C ASP A 52 -16.11 17.76 -52.67
N ARG A 53 -16.71 17.57 -51.48
CA ARG A 53 -16.20 18.18 -50.25
C ARG A 53 -15.18 17.23 -49.60
N GLN A 54 -13.89 17.50 -49.79
CA GLN A 54 -12.85 16.85 -49.01
C GLN A 54 -13.11 17.10 -47.52
N MET A 55 -13.48 16.04 -46.79
CA MET A 55 -13.69 16.09 -45.34
C MET A 55 -12.42 16.60 -44.65
N THR A 56 -12.57 17.61 -43.80
CA THR A 56 -11.45 18.12 -43.01
C THR A 56 -10.97 17.02 -42.04
N LEU A 57 -9.67 17.01 -41.70
CA LEU A 57 -9.11 16.03 -40.76
C LEU A 57 -9.93 15.95 -39.45
N ARG A 58 -10.45 17.09 -38.98
CA ARG A 58 -11.29 17.19 -37.78
C ARG A 58 -12.66 16.49 -37.93
N GLU A 59 -13.24 16.49 -39.12
CA GLU A 59 -14.48 15.75 -39.43
C GLU A 59 -14.22 14.25 -39.66
N LYS A 60 -13.02 13.87 -40.14
CA LYS A 60 -12.57 12.47 -40.18
C LYS A 60 -12.32 11.88 -38.79
N PHE A 61 -11.91 12.72 -37.82
CA PHE A 61 -11.63 12.32 -36.44
C PHE A 61 -12.81 12.56 -35.46
N SER A 62 -13.93 13.16 -35.90
CA SER A 62 -15.12 13.36 -35.06
C SER A 62 -15.93 12.10 -34.69
N PRO A 63 -15.94 10.99 -35.46
CA PRO A 63 -16.65 9.78 -35.05
C PRO A 63 -15.83 8.93 -34.06
N PHE A 64 -14.58 9.30 -33.79
CA PHE A 64 -13.73 8.56 -32.87
C PHE A 64 -14.18 8.82 -31.42
N PRO A 65 -14.42 7.78 -30.61
CA PRO A 65 -14.95 7.95 -29.26
C PRO A 65 -13.82 8.39 -28.31
N TRP A 66 -13.46 9.67 -28.39
CA TRP A 66 -12.34 10.27 -27.66
C TRP A 66 -12.42 10.09 -26.15
N ARG A 67 -13.62 10.14 -25.55
CA ARG A 67 -13.79 9.97 -24.09
C ARG A 67 -13.38 8.57 -23.59
N PRO A 68 -13.92 7.46 -24.12
CA PRO A 68 -13.47 6.13 -23.72
C PRO A 68 -12.05 5.82 -24.18
N PHE A 69 -11.59 6.34 -25.33
CA PHE A 69 -10.20 6.19 -25.74
C PHE A 69 -9.23 6.83 -24.73
N LEU A 70 -9.51 8.05 -24.28
CA LEU A 70 -8.68 8.73 -23.27
C LEU A 70 -8.67 7.95 -21.94
N ILE A 71 -9.82 7.47 -21.47
CA ILE A 71 -9.92 6.73 -20.21
C ILE A 71 -9.21 5.37 -20.28
N ILE A 72 -9.34 4.65 -21.40
CA ILE A 72 -8.63 3.38 -21.60
C ILE A 72 -7.13 3.63 -21.78
N SER A 73 -6.74 4.69 -22.50
CA SER A 73 -5.33 5.06 -22.68
C SER A 73 -4.69 5.55 -21.37
N LEU A 74 -5.48 6.03 -20.41
CA LEU A 74 -5.02 6.43 -19.08
C LEU A 74 -4.62 5.25 -18.20
N LEU A 75 -5.15 4.03 -18.42
CA LEU A 75 -4.77 2.84 -17.65
C LEU A 75 -3.29 2.45 -17.78
N PRO A 76 -2.71 2.26 -18.98
CA PRO A 76 -1.28 1.97 -19.12
C PRO A 76 -0.41 3.17 -18.71
N VAL A 77 -0.91 4.40 -18.88
CA VAL A 77 -0.22 5.61 -18.37
C VAL A 77 -0.22 5.64 -16.84
N ALA A 78 -1.26 5.14 -16.17
CA ALA A 78 -1.32 5.02 -14.72
C ALA A 78 -0.44 3.89 -14.17
N LEU A 79 -0.12 2.88 -14.99
CA LEU A 79 0.82 1.82 -14.64
C LEU A 79 2.27 2.34 -14.54
N ALA A 80 2.66 3.31 -15.37
CA ALA A 80 4.02 3.82 -15.41
C ALA A 80 4.47 4.46 -14.08
N PRO A 81 3.71 5.37 -13.43
CA PRO A 81 4.03 5.85 -12.09
C PRO A 81 4.11 4.74 -11.05
N VAL A 82 3.25 3.73 -11.13
CA VAL A 82 3.28 2.59 -10.18
C VAL A 82 4.59 1.81 -10.31
N ILE A 83 5.00 1.51 -11.54
CA ILE A 83 6.27 0.81 -11.80
C ILE A 83 7.44 1.67 -11.33
N VAL A 84 7.47 2.96 -11.69
CA VAL A 84 8.55 3.88 -11.29
C VAL A 84 8.65 4.02 -9.78
N LEU A 85 7.51 4.15 -9.09
CA LEU A 85 7.48 4.22 -7.62
C LEU A 85 7.88 2.91 -6.98
N ALA A 86 7.47 1.77 -7.54
CA ALA A 86 7.90 0.45 -7.05
C ALA A 86 9.42 0.28 -7.21
N THR A 87 9.99 0.59 -8.37
CA THR A 87 11.44 0.50 -8.59
C THR A 87 12.20 1.49 -7.70
N ALA A 88 11.70 2.71 -7.55
CA ALA A 88 12.33 3.69 -6.65
C ALA A 88 12.24 3.27 -5.18
N ALA A 89 11.12 2.69 -4.76
CA ALA A 89 10.96 2.16 -3.41
C ALA A 89 11.85 0.93 -3.18
N GLU A 90 12.07 0.11 -4.20
CA GLU A 90 13.01 -1.00 -4.16
C GLU A 90 14.43 -0.50 -3.92
N GLU A 91 14.92 0.41 -4.77
CA GLU A 91 16.26 0.99 -4.62
C GLU A 91 16.44 1.70 -3.27
N ALA A 92 15.44 2.47 -2.85
CA ALA A 92 15.46 3.17 -1.57
C ALA A 92 15.48 2.18 -0.39
N SER A 93 14.70 1.11 -0.44
CA SER A 93 14.66 0.10 0.63
C SER A 93 15.94 -0.73 0.70
N GLN A 94 16.49 -1.16 -0.45
CA GLN A 94 17.78 -1.87 -0.49
C GLN A 94 18.92 -0.98 0.02
N GLY A 95 18.95 0.29 -0.40
CA GLY A 95 19.91 1.27 0.09
C GLY A 95 19.78 1.53 1.59
N TYR A 96 18.54 1.57 2.10
CA TYR A 96 18.25 1.76 3.51
C TYR A 96 18.68 0.56 4.38
N ILE A 97 18.52 -0.69 3.91
CA ILE A 97 18.87 -1.89 4.70
C ILE A 97 20.37 -2.20 4.63
N ARG A 98 20.99 -2.12 3.45
CA ARG A 98 22.38 -2.57 3.22
C ARG A 98 23.42 -1.90 4.12
N GLY A 99 23.19 -0.65 4.51
CA GLY A 99 24.12 0.13 5.34
C GLY A 99 23.93 0.01 6.85
N ARG A 100 22.91 -0.69 7.34
CA ARG A 100 22.58 -0.72 8.78
C ARG A 100 23.32 -1.83 9.53
N ASP A 101 23.64 -1.54 10.79
CA ASP A 101 24.16 -2.53 11.74
C ASP A 101 23.04 -3.42 12.28
N CYS A 102 21.85 -2.87 12.45
CA CYS A 102 20.67 -3.62 12.89
C CYS A 102 19.60 -3.61 11.80
N TYR A 103 19.19 -4.80 11.39
CA TYR A 103 18.10 -4.97 10.45
C TYR A 103 16.73 -4.76 11.13
N PRO A 104 15.68 -4.41 10.36
CA PRO A 104 14.35 -4.17 10.91
C PRO A 104 13.72 -5.35 11.67
N ASN A 105 14.21 -6.57 11.44
CA ASN A 105 13.81 -7.78 12.16
C ASN A 105 14.49 -7.93 13.54
N GLY A 106 15.32 -6.97 13.95
CA GLY A 106 16.05 -6.98 15.22
C GLY A 106 17.32 -7.83 15.19
N LEU A 107 17.68 -8.41 14.04
CA LEU A 107 18.94 -9.11 13.89
C LEU A 107 20.10 -8.13 13.64
N TRP A 108 21.24 -8.46 14.22
CA TRP A 108 22.48 -7.76 13.96
C TRP A 108 23.09 -8.23 12.63
N SER A 109 23.65 -7.30 11.85
CA SER A 109 24.09 -7.54 10.47
C SER A 109 25.17 -8.62 10.34
N GLU A 110 25.91 -8.86 11.42
CA GLU A 110 27.04 -9.78 11.46
C GLU A 110 26.66 -11.21 11.88
N VAL A 111 25.40 -11.45 12.28
CA VAL A 111 24.92 -12.76 12.72
C VAL A 111 24.72 -13.68 11.51
N PRO A 112 25.15 -14.95 11.56
CA PRO A 112 24.93 -15.91 10.48
C PRO A 112 23.42 -16.08 10.20
N GLY A 113 23.01 -15.88 8.96
CA GLY A 113 21.61 -15.92 8.53
C GLY A 113 20.90 -14.56 8.53
N ALA A 114 21.58 -13.47 8.92
CA ALA A 114 21.06 -12.12 8.75
C ALA A 114 21.12 -11.71 7.27
N THR A 115 19.95 -11.66 6.61
CA THR A 115 19.84 -11.26 5.21
C THR A 115 19.37 -9.82 5.09
N TRP A 116 19.93 -9.09 4.13
CA TRP A 116 19.45 -7.76 3.72
C TRP A 116 18.44 -7.86 2.56
N GLU A 117 18.07 -9.09 2.17
CA GLU A 117 17.15 -9.34 1.07
C GLU A 117 15.74 -8.84 1.41
N ILE A 118 15.27 -7.86 0.63
CA ILE A 118 13.98 -7.19 0.83
C ILE A 118 12.76 -8.11 0.72
N MET A 119 12.90 -9.28 0.08
CA MET A 119 11.82 -10.24 -0.14
C MET A 119 11.80 -11.35 0.93
N ASP A 120 12.62 -11.24 1.98
CA ASP A 120 12.51 -12.18 3.09
C ASP A 120 11.17 -11.98 3.82
N SER A 121 10.52 -13.11 4.12
CA SER A 121 9.27 -13.19 4.87
C SER A 121 9.34 -12.49 6.23
N THR A 122 10.53 -12.41 6.83
CA THR A 122 10.75 -11.71 8.10
C THR A 122 10.51 -10.20 8.00
N TYR A 123 10.58 -9.64 6.79
CA TYR A 123 10.33 -8.22 6.53
C TYR A 123 8.89 -7.89 6.10
N PHE A 124 7.99 -8.88 6.05
CA PHE A 124 6.65 -8.69 5.50
C PHE A 124 5.84 -7.61 6.24
N PHE A 125 5.84 -7.66 7.59
CA PHE A 125 5.11 -6.70 8.44
C PHE A 125 5.99 -5.58 9.00
N THR A 126 7.27 -5.54 8.67
CA THR A 126 8.16 -4.50 9.18
C THR A 126 8.31 -3.37 8.17
N PRO A 127 8.21 -2.09 8.59
CA PRO A 127 8.53 -0.95 7.76
C PRO A 127 10.01 -0.98 7.37
N ASN A 128 10.27 -1.37 6.13
CA ASN A 128 11.61 -1.40 5.55
C ASN A 128 11.95 -0.12 4.78
N LEU A 129 10.97 0.76 4.57
CA LEU A 129 11.12 2.12 4.09
C LEU A 129 10.64 3.08 5.19
N SER A 130 11.53 3.46 6.09
CA SER A 130 11.20 4.32 7.23
C SER A 130 11.93 5.65 7.20
N PHE A 131 11.28 6.69 7.74
CA PHE A 131 11.73 8.06 7.66
C PHE A 131 11.73 8.73 9.03
N GLY A 132 12.70 9.63 9.20
CA GLY A 132 12.79 10.50 10.37
C GLY A 132 13.28 9.81 11.63
N ASN A 133 13.51 10.64 12.65
CA ASN A 133 13.80 10.23 14.01
C ASN A 133 12.82 11.00 14.90
N MET A 134 11.82 10.28 15.41
CA MET A 134 10.64 10.86 16.06
C MET A 134 10.45 10.31 17.47
N LYS A 135 9.75 11.07 18.30
CA LYS A 135 9.22 10.55 19.58
C LYS A 135 8.06 9.60 19.32
N PHE A 136 7.83 8.66 20.23
CA PHE A 136 6.71 7.71 20.18
C PHE A 136 5.37 8.39 19.85
N THR A 137 5.03 9.46 20.58
CA THR A 137 3.75 10.17 20.41
C THR A 137 3.59 10.74 19.01
N THR A 138 4.66 11.30 18.43
CA THR A 138 4.63 11.87 17.08
C THR A 138 4.41 10.79 16.02
N ALA A 139 5.17 9.69 16.09
CA ALA A 139 5.01 8.58 15.17
C ALA A 139 3.60 7.98 15.24
N LYS A 140 3.05 7.82 16.45
CA LYS A 140 1.70 7.30 16.67
C LYS A 140 0.61 8.22 16.10
N ILE A 141 0.76 9.54 16.21
CA ILE A 141 -0.19 10.50 15.64
C ILE A 141 -0.19 10.42 14.11
N ILE A 142 1.00 10.30 13.49
CA ILE A 142 1.13 10.16 12.03
C ILE A 142 0.43 8.88 11.56
N ASP A 143 0.68 7.76 12.25
CA ASP A 143 0.10 6.46 11.94
C ASP A 143 -1.44 6.49 12.01
N VAL A 144 -2.00 6.99 13.12
CA VAL A 144 -3.46 7.14 13.29
C VAL A 144 -4.05 8.11 12.27
N GLY A 145 -3.35 9.21 11.96
CA GLY A 145 -3.78 10.18 10.95
C GLY A 145 -3.82 9.58 9.55
N TRP A 146 -2.84 8.76 9.20
CA TRP A 146 -2.77 8.02 7.95
C TRP A 146 -3.92 7.02 7.81
N ASP A 147 -4.17 6.21 8.83
CA ASP A 147 -5.25 5.22 8.84
C ASP A 147 -6.63 5.87 8.71
N LEU A 148 -6.83 7.01 9.36
CA LEU A 148 -8.09 7.75 9.29
C LEU A 148 -8.28 8.40 7.91
N LEU A 149 -7.31 9.20 7.46
CA LEU A 149 -7.46 9.99 6.24
C LEU A 149 -7.32 9.14 4.99
N ILE A 150 -6.25 8.35 4.90
CA ILE A 150 -5.97 7.54 3.72
C ILE A 150 -6.73 6.22 3.80
N GLY A 151 -6.70 5.53 4.93
CA GLY A 151 -7.42 4.26 5.10
C GLY A 151 -8.93 4.42 4.97
N ARG A 152 -9.57 5.19 5.85
CA ARG A 152 -11.04 5.38 5.82
C ARG A 152 -11.50 6.33 4.72
N GLY A 153 -10.78 7.44 4.50
CA GLY A 153 -11.12 8.38 3.42
C GLY A 153 -10.96 7.74 2.03
N GLY A 154 -9.88 6.98 1.81
CA GLY A 154 -9.69 6.20 0.59
C GLY A 154 -10.77 5.13 0.39
N GLN A 155 -11.15 4.41 1.45
CA GLN A 155 -12.26 3.45 1.42
C GLN A 155 -13.57 4.12 0.96
N LEU A 156 -13.89 5.31 1.49
CA LEU A 156 -15.09 6.05 1.09
C LEU A 156 -15.06 6.43 -0.40
N LEU A 157 -13.91 6.88 -0.89
CA LEU A 157 -13.73 7.23 -2.31
C LEU A 157 -13.90 6.01 -3.20
N LEU A 158 -13.25 4.90 -2.88
CA LEU A 158 -13.38 3.64 -3.63
C LEU A 158 -14.84 3.13 -3.60
N ALA A 159 -15.51 3.23 -2.45
CA ALA A 159 -16.91 2.86 -2.31
C ALA A 159 -17.83 3.74 -3.18
N MET A 160 -17.56 5.04 -3.27
CA MET A 160 -18.30 5.95 -4.15
C MET A 160 -18.14 5.58 -5.63
N VAL A 161 -16.93 5.22 -6.06
CA VAL A 161 -16.68 4.78 -7.44
C VAL A 161 -17.38 3.45 -7.71
N ASN A 162 -17.25 2.47 -6.81
CA ASN A 162 -17.96 1.20 -6.89
C ASN A 162 -19.47 1.41 -7.01
N TYR A 163 -20.05 2.24 -6.15
CA TYR A 163 -21.47 2.56 -6.17
C TYR A 163 -21.92 3.04 -7.55
N ARG A 164 -21.15 3.95 -8.15
CA ARG A 164 -21.49 4.52 -9.45
C ARG A 164 -21.40 3.48 -10.57
N VAL A 165 -20.28 2.79 -10.69
CA VAL A 165 -20.02 1.82 -11.76
C VAL A 165 -20.96 0.61 -11.66
N PHE A 166 -21.19 0.11 -10.44
CA PHE A 166 -22.07 -1.03 -10.22
C PHE A 166 -23.52 -0.73 -10.55
N ASN A 167 -24.02 0.45 -10.20
CA ASN A 167 -25.38 0.86 -10.57
C ASN A 167 -25.55 1.02 -12.09
N GLU A 168 -24.56 1.60 -12.77
CA GLU A 168 -24.54 1.70 -14.24
C GLU A 168 -24.51 0.31 -14.90
N TRP A 169 -23.75 -0.63 -14.32
CA TRP A 169 -23.70 -2.01 -14.78
C TRP A 169 -24.96 -2.81 -14.48
N LEU A 170 -25.60 -2.61 -13.32
CA LEU A 170 -26.84 -3.28 -12.96
C LEU A 170 -27.94 -3.01 -13.99
N VAL A 171 -28.03 -1.78 -14.47
CA VAL A 171 -28.92 -1.36 -15.56
C VAL A 171 -28.65 -2.16 -16.83
N TYR A 172 -27.40 -2.25 -17.26
CA TYR A 172 -27.03 -3.02 -18.45
C TYR A 172 -27.35 -4.51 -18.26
N HIS A 173 -27.03 -5.06 -17.09
CA HIS A 173 -27.28 -6.44 -16.76
C HIS A 173 -28.78 -6.79 -16.86
N MET A 174 -29.66 -5.88 -16.46
CA MET A 174 -31.12 -6.05 -16.59
C MET A 174 -31.65 -6.01 -18.03
N GLU A 175 -30.92 -5.41 -18.98
CA GLU A 175 -31.29 -5.44 -20.40
C GLU A 175 -30.99 -6.80 -21.04
N VAL A 176 -30.02 -7.54 -20.49
CA VAL A 176 -29.51 -8.79 -21.07
C VAL A 176 -29.97 -10.02 -20.28
N HIS A 177 -30.11 -9.88 -18.97
CA HIS A 177 -30.33 -10.98 -18.03
C HIS A 177 -31.42 -10.67 -17.01
N LEU A 178 -32.05 -11.75 -16.53
CA LEU A 178 -32.97 -11.70 -15.40
C LEU A 178 -32.19 -11.44 -14.12
N THR A 179 -32.58 -10.41 -13.38
CA THR A 179 -32.00 -10.07 -12.07
C THR A 179 -32.96 -10.43 -10.95
N SER A 180 -32.47 -11.13 -9.93
CA SER A 180 -33.23 -11.31 -8.71
C SER A 180 -33.41 -9.97 -7.99
N TYR A 181 -34.55 -9.75 -7.35
CA TYR A 181 -34.78 -8.57 -6.53
C TYR A 181 -33.76 -8.39 -5.42
N LYS A 182 -33.24 -9.49 -4.85
CA LYS A 182 -32.22 -9.43 -3.80
C LYS A 182 -30.87 -8.94 -4.32
N LEU A 183 -30.50 -9.37 -5.53
CA LEU A 183 -29.29 -8.86 -6.20
C LEU A 183 -29.45 -7.38 -6.55
N TYR A 184 -30.62 -6.99 -7.06
CA TYR A 184 -30.90 -5.59 -7.36
C TYR A 184 -30.85 -4.72 -6.11
N ALA A 185 -31.55 -5.10 -5.04
CA ALA A 185 -31.59 -4.34 -3.79
C ALA A 185 -30.19 -4.23 -3.15
N ALA A 186 -29.45 -5.35 -3.12
CA ALA A 186 -28.06 -5.40 -2.67
C ALA A 186 -27.21 -4.36 -3.42
N VAL A 187 -27.20 -4.42 -4.75
CA VAL A 187 -26.33 -3.57 -5.57
C VAL A 187 -26.84 -2.12 -5.67
N ALA A 188 -28.15 -1.88 -5.61
CA ALA A 188 -28.68 -0.53 -5.73
C ALA A 188 -28.57 0.28 -4.43
N PHE A 189 -28.69 -0.38 -3.27
CA PHE A 189 -28.81 0.29 -1.98
C PHE A 189 -27.63 0.04 -1.02
N GLU A 190 -26.94 -1.10 -1.12
CA GLU A 190 -25.94 -1.52 -0.12
C GLU A 190 -24.60 -1.94 -0.73
N THR A 191 -24.15 -1.35 -1.84
CA THR A 191 -23.04 -1.85 -2.68
C THR A 191 -21.82 -2.40 -1.97
N THR A 192 -21.36 -1.74 -0.89
CA THR A 192 -20.13 -2.07 -0.18
C THR A 192 -20.41 -2.57 1.24
N THR A 193 -21.21 -3.62 1.38
CA THR A 193 -21.52 -4.25 2.67
C THR A 193 -21.21 -5.75 2.66
N MET A 194 -21.14 -6.36 3.84
CA MET A 194 -20.97 -7.82 3.96
C MET A 194 -22.18 -8.59 3.43
N SER A 195 -23.38 -7.99 3.50
CA SER A 195 -24.62 -8.54 2.94
C SER A 195 -24.51 -8.70 1.42
N THR A 196 -24.09 -7.63 0.73
CA THR A 196 -23.92 -7.66 -0.73
C THR A 196 -22.82 -8.60 -1.16
N LEU A 197 -21.71 -8.65 -0.42
CA LEU A 197 -20.65 -9.63 -0.65
C LEU A 197 -21.18 -11.08 -0.59
N GLY A 198 -22.04 -11.39 0.38
CA GLY A 198 -22.69 -12.71 0.50
C GLY A 198 -23.66 -13.01 -0.64
N VAL A 199 -24.45 -12.01 -1.07
CA VAL A 199 -25.37 -12.14 -2.22
C VAL A 199 -24.58 -12.37 -3.52
N LEU A 200 -23.55 -11.57 -3.77
CA LEU A 200 -22.66 -11.72 -4.93
C LEU A 200 -21.93 -13.07 -4.90
N GLY A 201 -21.45 -13.51 -3.74
CA GLY A 201 -20.81 -14.83 -3.56
C GLY A 201 -21.77 -15.98 -3.89
N LYS A 202 -23.03 -15.90 -3.46
CA LYS A 202 -24.05 -16.90 -3.80
C LYS A 202 -24.37 -16.91 -5.30
N GLU A 203 -24.51 -15.75 -5.92
CA GLU A 203 -24.73 -15.64 -7.38
C GLU A 203 -23.51 -16.12 -8.19
N PHE A 204 -22.30 -15.91 -7.67
CA PHE A 204 -21.06 -16.44 -8.24
C PHE A 204 -21.01 -17.97 -8.23
N LEU A 205 -21.44 -18.60 -7.12
CA LEU A 205 -21.47 -20.06 -6.96
C LEU A 205 -22.60 -20.73 -7.76
N ALA A 206 -23.64 -19.99 -8.14
CA ALA A 206 -24.76 -20.49 -8.96
C ALA A 206 -24.37 -20.64 -10.46
N PHE A 207 -23.26 -21.32 -10.73
CA PHE A 207 -22.74 -21.53 -12.08
C PHE A 207 -23.61 -22.55 -12.85
N GLY A 208 -24.25 -22.10 -13.93
CA GLY A 208 -25.01 -22.95 -14.84
C GLY A 208 -24.20 -23.32 -16.09
N GLN A 209 -24.76 -24.17 -16.97
CA GLN A 209 -24.09 -24.63 -18.20
C GLN A 209 -23.44 -23.51 -19.03
N SER A 210 -22.27 -23.84 -19.59
CA SER A 210 -21.35 -22.92 -20.28
C SER A 210 -21.93 -22.42 -21.60
N ASN A 211 -22.36 -21.15 -21.58
CA ASN A 211 -22.62 -20.35 -22.76
C ASN A 211 -21.77 -19.08 -22.67
N TRP A 212 -21.18 -18.63 -23.77
CA TRP A 212 -20.31 -17.45 -23.83
C TRP A 212 -20.91 -16.20 -23.17
N ILE A 213 -22.21 -15.95 -23.33
CA ILE A 213 -22.91 -14.82 -22.73
C ILE A 213 -22.99 -14.97 -21.19
N ARG A 214 -23.19 -16.19 -20.68
CA ARG A 214 -23.24 -16.45 -19.24
C ARG A 214 -21.85 -16.39 -18.60
N PHE A 215 -20.80 -16.70 -19.34
CA PHE A 215 -19.41 -16.53 -18.89
C PHE A 215 -19.11 -15.05 -18.59
N PHE A 216 -19.43 -14.14 -19.52
CA PHE A 216 -19.24 -12.70 -19.28
C PHE A 216 -20.06 -12.16 -18.11
N ARG A 217 -21.30 -12.66 -17.95
CA ARG A 217 -22.11 -12.36 -16.76
C ARG A 217 -21.43 -12.80 -15.47
N TRP A 218 -20.96 -14.04 -15.43
CA TRP A 218 -20.25 -14.58 -14.28
C TRP A 218 -18.98 -13.79 -13.98
N LEU A 219 -18.20 -13.46 -15.01
CA LEU A 219 -16.99 -12.66 -14.89
C LEU A 219 -17.29 -11.30 -14.26
N ALA A 220 -18.36 -10.62 -14.70
CA ALA A 220 -18.75 -9.34 -14.14
C ALA A 220 -19.19 -9.45 -12.66
N ILE A 221 -19.95 -10.49 -12.29
CA ILE A 221 -20.32 -10.75 -10.89
C ILE A 221 -19.06 -11.03 -10.04
N LEU A 222 -18.12 -11.82 -10.55
CA LEU A 222 -16.82 -12.07 -9.91
C LEU A 222 -16.04 -10.76 -9.73
N SER A 223 -16.00 -9.91 -10.76
CA SER A 223 -15.36 -8.59 -10.70
C SER A 223 -15.99 -7.68 -9.65
N MET A 224 -17.32 -7.67 -9.54
CA MET A 224 -18.03 -6.95 -8.48
C MET A 224 -17.71 -7.52 -7.09
N PHE A 225 -17.65 -8.84 -6.95
CA PHE A 225 -17.30 -9.51 -5.71
C PHE A 225 -15.88 -9.16 -5.26
N LEU A 226 -14.88 -9.31 -6.14
CA LEU A 226 -13.48 -9.00 -5.84
C LEU A 226 -13.29 -7.51 -5.51
N SER A 227 -13.96 -6.63 -6.24
CA SER A 227 -13.92 -5.19 -5.97
C SER A 227 -14.56 -4.84 -4.62
N THR A 228 -15.70 -5.45 -4.28
CA THR A 228 -16.36 -5.24 -2.98
C THR A 228 -15.48 -5.73 -1.83
N LEU A 229 -14.87 -6.91 -1.99
CA LEU A 229 -13.92 -7.47 -1.04
C LEU A 229 -12.72 -6.54 -0.82
N TYR A 230 -12.17 -5.99 -1.90
CA TYR A 230 -11.05 -5.04 -1.85
C TYR A 230 -11.42 -3.75 -1.10
N VAL A 231 -12.58 -3.15 -1.39
CA VAL A 231 -13.02 -1.93 -0.69
C VAL A 231 -13.26 -2.18 0.80
N LEU A 232 -13.75 -3.37 1.17
CA LEU A 232 -13.95 -3.74 2.57
C LEU A 232 -12.63 -3.97 3.30
N SER A 233 -11.63 -4.59 2.64
CA SER A 233 -10.30 -4.83 3.22
C SER A 233 -9.33 -3.65 3.09
N PHE A 234 -9.67 -2.60 2.34
CA PHE A 234 -8.78 -1.48 2.07
C PHE A 234 -8.22 -0.81 3.34
N PRO A 235 -9.03 -0.42 4.36
CA PRO A 235 -8.48 0.18 5.57
C PRO A 235 -7.52 -0.73 6.33
N THR A 236 -7.81 -2.04 6.37
CA THR A 236 -6.94 -3.02 7.03
C THR A 236 -5.64 -3.22 6.27
N LEU A 237 -5.67 -3.17 4.94
CA LEU A 237 -4.46 -3.22 4.11
C LEU A 237 -3.60 -1.97 4.29
N MET A 238 -4.22 -0.79 4.37
CA MET A 238 -3.50 0.46 4.61
C MET A 238 -2.84 0.48 5.99
N ALA A 239 -3.56 0.06 7.03
CA ALA A 239 -3.03 -0.04 8.40
C ALA A 239 -1.93 -1.10 8.54
N ALA A 240 -2.00 -2.20 7.78
CA ALA A 240 -0.95 -3.22 7.78
C ALA A 240 0.29 -2.79 6.96
N MET A 241 0.12 -1.89 5.99
CA MET A 241 1.20 -1.40 5.13
C MET A 241 2.08 -0.39 5.84
N THR A 242 1.51 0.43 6.73
CA THR A 242 2.22 1.43 7.49
C THR A 242 2.47 0.99 8.92
N GLY A 243 3.49 1.58 9.53
CA GLY A 243 3.71 1.39 10.95
C GLY A 243 4.90 2.20 11.44
N TYR A 244 5.12 2.12 12.74
CA TYR A 244 6.28 2.70 13.38
C TYR A 244 7.07 1.64 14.15
N LEU A 245 8.39 1.69 14.01
CA LEU A 245 9.32 0.83 14.74
C LEU A 245 10.25 1.68 15.59
N THR A 246 10.68 1.12 16.73
CA THR A 246 11.83 1.63 17.47
C THR A 246 13.07 1.49 16.60
N THR A 247 13.93 2.50 16.57
CA THR A 247 15.25 2.33 15.98
C THR A 247 16.07 1.36 16.82
N TYR A 248 16.81 0.48 16.17
CA TYR A 248 17.75 -0.42 16.82
C TYR A 248 19.17 0.08 16.61
N ARG A 249 20.00 -0.07 17.63
CA ARG A 249 21.45 0.13 17.53
C ARG A 249 22.17 -1.13 17.99
N ALA A 250 23.32 -1.40 17.38
CA ALA A 250 24.14 -2.54 17.75
C ALA A 250 24.94 -2.20 19.01
N PHE A 251 24.94 -3.14 19.96
CA PHE A 251 25.69 -3.08 21.20
C PHE A 251 26.48 -4.37 21.38
N ILE A 252 27.64 -4.27 22.02
CA ILE A 252 28.45 -5.40 22.44
C ILE A 252 28.42 -5.45 23.96
N GLU A 253 28.10 -6.60 24.50
CA GLU A 253 28.18 -6.85 25.94
C GLU A 253 29.65 -7.08 26.34
N ASN A 254 30.13 -6.33 27.34
CA ASN A 254 31.44 -6.57 27.96
C ASN A 254 31.32 -7.67 29.03
N SER A 255 32.45 -8.23 29.46
CA SER A 255 32.60 -9.20 30.56
C SER A 255 31.86 -8.83 31.86
N ASN A 256 31.66 -7.54 32.12
CA ASN A 256 30.92 -7.01 33.28
C ASN A 256 29.39 -6.89 33.06
N GLY A 257 28.86 -7.30 31.90
CA GLY A 257 27.46 -7.14 31.52
C GLY A 257 27.08 -5.74 31.02
N ASN A 258 28.07 -4.85 30.81
CA ASN A 258 27.84 -3.50 30.32
C ASN A 258 27.72 -3.47 28.79
N LEU A 259 26.74 -2.73 28.27
CA LEU A 259 26.48 -2.59 26.84
C LEU A 259 27.27 -1.43 26.24
N ILE A 260 28.17 -1.72 25.31
CA ILE A 260 29.01 -0.75 24.62
C ILE A 260 28.50 -0.57 23.19
N PRO A 261 28.23 0.65 22.71
CA PRO A 261 27.78 0.86 21.34
C PRO A 261 28.80 0.35 20.31
N PHE A 262 28.34 -0.41 19.32
CA PHE A 262 29.18 -0.98 18.27
C PHE A 262 29.95 0.10 17.47
N ASP A 263 29.32 1.25 17.25
CA ASP A 263 29.92 2.39 16.56
C ASP A 263 31.18 2.94 17.23
N VAL A 264 31.32 2.78 18.55
CA VAL A 264 32.51 3.20 19.29
C VAL A 264 33.63 2.19 19.06
N ILE A 265 33.31 0.90 19.19
CA ILE A 265 34.28 -0.19 19.03
C ILE A 265 34.81 -0.23 17.60
N ARG A 266 33.94 -0.08 16.59
CA ARG A 266 34.31 -0.09 15.17
C ARG A 266 35.30 1.02 14.80
N LYS A 267 35.30 2.16 15.51
CA LYS A 267 36.23 3.28 15.25
C LYS A 267 37.63 3.05 15.80
N HIS A 268 37.74 2.32 16.90
CA HIS A 268 39.00 2.12 17.60
C HIS A 268 39.62 0.76 17.26
N GLU A 269 40.17 0.66 16.06
CA GLU A 269 40.97 -0.47 15.60
C GLU A 269 42.30 -0.54 16.37
N VAL A 270 42.61 -1.70 16.96
CA VAL A 270 43.82 -1.91 17.77
C VAL A 270 44.98 -2.33 16.89
N MET A 271 46.14 -1.72 17.12
CA MET A 271 47.37 -1.96 16.38
C MET A 271 48.48 -2.51 17.27
N TYR A 272 48.76 -1.83 18.38
CA TYR A 272 49.75 -2.25 19.37
C TYR A 272 49.14 -2.20 20.77
N VAL A 273 49.64 -3.05 21.66
CA VAL A 273 49.35 -2.98 23.09
C VAL A 273 50.67 -3.00 23.85
N ILE A 274 50.89 -2.00 24.71
CA ILE A 274 52.06 -1.94 25.58
C ILE A 274 51.66 -2.46 26.95
N GLU A 275 52.08 -3.69 27.26
CA GLU A 275 51.71 -4.39 28.48
C GLU A 275 52.38 -3.79 29.72
N ASP A 276 53.64 -3.35 29.59
CA ASP A 276 54.45 -2.79 30.67
C ASP A 276 54.47 -1.24 30.67
N CYS A 277 53.32 -0.64 30.33
CA CYS A 277 53.14 0.81 30.23
C CYS A 277 53.42 1.58 31.54
N TYR A 278 53.38 0.93 32.71
CA TYR A 278 53.75 1.52 34.00
C TYR A 278 55.18 2.09 34.04
N ARG A 279 56.05 1.69 33.11
CA ARG A 279 57.44 2.16 33.00
C ARG A 279 57.57 3.52 32.30
N ILE A 280 56.54 3.92 31.56
CA ILE A 280 56.51 5.14 30.72
C ILE A 280 55.42 6.13 31.15
N GLY A 281 54.79 5.90 32.30
CA GLY A 281 53.75 6.77 32.85
C GLY A 281 52.92 6.08 33.93
N THR A 282 51.94 6.81 34.47
CA THR A 282 50.98 6.28 35.44
C THR A 282 49.74 5.81 34.69
N TYR A 283 49.80 4.58 34.17
CA TYR A 283 48.69 3.90 33.50
C TYR A 283 48.21 2.73 34.37
N GLU A 284 46.90 2.53 34.48
CA GLU A 284 46.30 1.48 35.31
C GLU A 284 46.10 0.18 34.53
N LYS A 285 45.86 0.29 33.21
CA LYS A 285 45.70 -0.82 32.27
C LYS A 285 46.79 -0.77 31.18
N PRO A 286 47.05 -1.87 30.46
CA PRO A 286 47.90 -1.86 29.27
C PRO A 286 47.56 -0.73 28.32
N LEU A 287 48.58 -0.09 27.74
CA LEU A 287 48.38 1.06 26.85
C LEU A 287 47.99 0.55 25.46
N VAL A 288 46.74 0.77 25.07
CA VAL A 288 46.20 0.35 23.77
C VAL A 288 46.42 1.43 22.72
N VAL A 289 47.15 1.09 21.67
CA VAL A 289 47.47 1.99 20.56
C VAL A 289 46.55 1.70 19.38
N THR A 290 45.76 2.72 19.02
CA THR A 290 44.75 2.65 17.97
C THR A 290 45.15 3.48 16.76
N PHE A 291 44.58 3.19 15.58
CA PHE A 291 44.85 3.96 14.35
C PHE A 291 44.51 5.45 14.44
N GLU A 292 43.54 5.82 15.28
CA GLU A 292 43.17 7.23 15.48
C GLU A 292 44.23 8.02 16.24
N ASP A 293 45.09 7.35 17.02
CA ASP A 293 46.17 8.00 17.80
C ASP A 293 47.50 7.90 17.04
N ALA A 294 47.58 8.65 15.93
CA ALA A 294 48.74 8.65 15.06
C ALA A 294 50.04 9.00 15.79
N GLY A 295 50.00 9.92 16.77
CA GLY A 295 51.17 10.31 17.53
C GLY A 295 51.73 9.18 18.39
N LEU A 296 50.86 8.43 19.07
CA LEU A 296 51.29 7.27 19.88
C LEU A 296 51.74 6.12 18.98
N MET A 297 51.06 5.91 17.85
CA MET A 297 51.43 4.92 16.85
C MET A 297 52.83 5.19 16.27
N ASP A 298 53.12 6.43 15.88
CA ASP A 298 54.43 6.83 15.32
C ASP A 298 55.56 6.69 16.36
N ALA A 299 55.26 6.96 17.64
CA ALA A 299 56.22 6.74 18.72
C ALA A 299 56.53 5.25 18.94
N VAL A 300 55.51 4.38 18.92
CA VAL A 300 55.72 2.92 18.98
C VAL A 300 56.52 2.44 17.79
N TRP A 301 56.16 2.89 16.59
CA TRP A 301 56.84 2.52 15.37
C TRP A 301 58.33 2.91 15.39
N SER A 302 58.62 4.16 15.74
CA SER A 302 60.00 4.68 15.84
C SER A 302 60.82 3.91 16.89
N TYR A 303 60.22 3.68 18.06
CA TYR A 303 60.87 2.92 19.14
C TYR A 303 61.19 1.48 18.73
N VAL A 304 60.24 0.77 18.11
CA VAL A 304 60.49 -0.58 17.60
C VAL A 304 61.57 -0.53 16.53
N GLN A 305 61.58 0.47 15.63
CA GLN A 305 62.57 0.63 14.58
C GLN A 305 64.00 0.85 15.10
N ASP A 306 64.16 1.60 16.19
CA ASP A 306 65.47 1.93 16.76
C ASP A 306 66.11 0.75 17.52
N TYR A 307 65.29 -0.14 18.10
CA TYR A 307 65.77 -1.14 19.06
C TYR A 307 65.67 -2.62 18.66
N SER A 308 65.03 -2.96 17.53
CA SER A 308 65.09 -4.32 16.92
C SER A 308 65.97 -4.38 15.66
N SER A 309 66.17 -5.57 15.12
CA SER A 309 66.42 -5.81 13.69
C SER A 309 65.19 -6.48 13.07
N ILE A 310 65.13 -6.56 11.73
CA ILE A 310 64.04 -7.26 11.01
C ILE A 310 63.99 -8.76 11.41
N ASP A 311 65.14 -9.34 11.75
CA ASP A 311 65.24 -10.75 12.17
C ASP A 311 64.79 -10.96 13.64
N GLU A 312 64.99 -9.96 14.51
CA GLU A 312 64.59 -10.02 15.92
C GLU A 312 63.08 -9.73 16.12
N PHE A 313 62.51 -8.90 15.24
CA PHE A 313 61.08 -8.60 15.21
C PHE A 313 60.69 -8.37 13.75
N PRO A 314 59.79 -9.19 13.16
CA PRO A 314 59.42 -9.08 11.76
C PRO A 314 58.64 -7.79 11.54
N ARG A 315 59.34 -6.68 11.38
CA ARG A 315 58.77 -5.45 10.85
C ARG A 315 58.38 -5.81 9.44
N GLY A 316 57.10 -5.80 9.10
CA GLY A 316 56.73 -5.88 7.68
C GLY A 316 57.61 -4.88 6.93
N ASN A 317 58.25 -5.29 5.82
CA ASN A 317 59.15 -4.43 5.04
C ASN A 317 58.45 -3.17 4.47
N MET A 318 57.19 -2.93 4.83
CA MET A 318 56.40 -1.77 4.53
C MET A 318 55.68 -1.35 5.80
N ASP A 319 55.62 -0.04 6.00
CA ASP A 319 54.77 0.67 6.94
C ASP A 319 53.42 -0.06 7.13
N PRO A 320 52.93 -0.25 8.36
CA PRO A 320 51.73 -1.03 8.62
C PRO A 320 50.47 -0.50 7.95
N ARG A 321 50.51 0.75 7.46
CA ARG A 321 49.49 1.35 6.59
C ARG A 321 49.34 0.63 5.23
N TYR A 322 50.31 -0.19 4.82
CA TYR A 322 50.40 -0.72 3.44
C TYR A 322 50.62 -2.23 3.31
N SER A 323 50.69 -2.99 4.41
CA SER A 323 50.95 -4.44 4.33
C SER A 323 49.70 -5.26 3.99
N THR A 324 49.75 -6.00 2.88
CA THR A 324 48.71 -6.89 2.33
C THR A 324 49.03 -8.39 2.47
N THR A 325 50.13 -8.77 3.13
CA THR A 325 50.55 -10.19 3.16
C THR A 325 49.90 -10.96 4.30
N THR A 326 49.06 -11.89 3.87
CA THR A 326 48.16 -12.79 4.60
C THR A 326 48.89 -13.95 5.31
N SER A 327 48.92 -13.94 6.64
CA SER A 327 48.87 -15.15 7.49
C SER A 327 47.97 -14.87 8.70
N MET A 328 47.11 -15.83 9.04
CA MET A 328 46.11 -15.68 10.09
C MET A 328 46.75 -15.61 11.48
N ASN A 329 46.30 -14.65 12.29
CA ASN A 329 46.49 -14.59 13.75
C ASN A 329 47.93 -14.45 14.27
N ASP A 330 48.85 -13.90 13.47
CA ASP A 330 50.19 -13.66 14.00
C ASP A 330 50.18 -12.43 14.94
N THR A 331 50.24 -12.73 16.24
CA THR A 331 50.53 -11.74 17.28
C THR A 331 52.01 -11.82 17.58
N TYR A 332 52.71 -10.69 17.48
CA TYR A 332 54.16 -10.63 17.71
C TYR A 332 54.43 -9.78 18.94
N THR A 333 55.01 -10.37 19.97
CA THR A 333 55.48 -9.65 21.16
C THR A 333 56.93 -9.22 20.99
N PHE A 334 57.16 -7.92 21.08
CA PHE A 334 58.48 -7.30 21.14
C PHE A 334 58.90 -7.14 22.60
N SER A 335 59.95 -7.86 23.03
CA SER A 335 60.60 -7.68 24.32
C SER A 335 62.03 -8.23 24.23
N LEU A 336 63.02 -7.34 24.15
CA LEU A 336 64.43 -7.67 23.99
C LEU A 336 65.22 -7.30 25.24
N ASN A 337 66.23 -8.08 25.59
CA ASN A 337 67.08 -7.81 26.76
C ASN A 337 68.13 -6.71 26.48
N LYS A 338 67.67 -5.49 26.15
CA LYS A 338 68.49 -4.32 25.84
C LYS A 338 67.95 -3.10 26.59
N SER A 339 68.82 -2.20 27.03
CA SER A 339 68.38 -0.89 27.54
C SER A 339 67.85 -0.05 26.37
N SER A 340 66.84 0.78 26.64
CA SER A 340 66.16 1.53 25.59
C SER A 340 65.67 2.87 26.11
N THR A 341 65.26 3.74 25.20
CA THR A 341 64.75 5.06 25.55
C THR A 341 63.45 5.31 24.79
N TRP A 342 62.37 5.53 25.54
CA TRP A 342 61.05 5.83 24.98
C TRP A 342 60.88 7.34 24.86
N ASN A 343 60.50 7.83 23.67
CA ASN A 343 60.26 9.25 23.43
C ASN A 343 58.81 9.45 22.96
N PHE A 344 58.01 10.19 23.72
CA PHE A 344 56.63 10.47 23.38
C PHE A 344 56.18 11.82 23.98
N GLU A 345 55.45 12.63 23.20
CA GLU A 345 54.95 13.96 23.60
C GLU A 345 56.05 14.88 24.21
N GLY A 346 57.28 14.79 23.68
CA GLY A 346 58.43 15.57 24.14
C GLY A 346 59.02 15.14 25.49
N ARG A 347 58.55 14.01 26.05
CA ARG A 347 59.12 13.38 27.25
C ARG A 347 59.96 12.17 26.87
N GLN A 348 61.13 12.08 27.48
CA GLN A 348 62.07 10.99 27.29
C GLN A 348 62.14 10.14 28.56
N PHE A 349 61.87 8.85 28.43
CA PHE A 349 61.91 7.88 29.52
C PHE A 349 63.05 6.89 29.25
N ALA A 350 64.08 6.91 30.10
CA ALA A 350 65.16 5.94 30.04
C ALA A 350 64.71 4.63 30.71
N LEU A 351 64.77 3.53 29.96
CA LEU A 351 64.26 2.22 30.37
C LEU A 351 65.44 1.24 30.55
N PRO A 352 65.65 0.69 31.77
CA PRO A 352 66.63 -0.38 31.96
C PRO A 352 66.19 -1.64 31.18
N ALA A 353 67.11 -2.55 30.86
CA ALA A 353 66.73 -3.79 30.18
C ALA A 353 65.70 -4.60 31.01
N PRO A 354 64.70 -5.26 30.40
CA PRO A 354 64.45 -5.37 28.95
C PRO A 354 63.75 -4.14 28.34
N THR A 355 63.64 -4.08 27.01
CA THR A 355 62.82 -3.08 26.28
C THR A 355 61.35 -3.14 26.71
N LEU A 356 60.53 -2.20 26.25
CA LEU A 356 59.08 -2.28 26.45
C LEU A 356 58.52 -3.57 25.86
N ASN A 357 57.54 -4.15 26.56
CA ASN A 357 56.78 -5.30 26.13
C ASN A 357 55.60 -4.86 25.25
N ILE A 358 55.83 -4.85 23.94
CA ILE A 358 54.86 -4.35 22.95
C ILE A 358 54.32 -5.53 22.16
N THR A 359 53.03 -5.80 22.29
CA THR A 359 52.31 -6.76 21.45
C THR A 359 51.85 -6.06 20.18
N TRP A 360 52.31 -6.53 19.04
CA TRP A 360 51.82 -6.11 17.73
C TRP A 360 50.76 -7.10 17.22
N TYR A 361 49.61 -6.55 16.88
CA TYR A 361 48.55 -7.27 16.18
C TYR A 361 48.76 -7.07 14.68
N ALA A 362 49.40 -8.03 14.03
CA ALA A 362 49.66 -7.97 12.60
C ALA A 362 48.34 -7.89 11.82
N ASN A 363 48.42 -7.32 10.61
CA ASN A 363 47.27 -7.03 9.76
C ASN A 363 46.66 -8.32 9.20
N SER A 364 45.96 -9.10 10.05
CA SER A 364 45.05 -10.11 9.57
C SER A 364 43.76 -9.39 9.17
N THR A 365 43.66 -9.06 7.88
CA THR A 365 42.36 -8.72 7.30
C THR A 365 41.54 -10.00 7.28
N LEU A 366 40.98 -10.37 8.44
CA LEU A 366 39.92 -11.34 8.48
C LEU A 366 38.73 -10.62 7.86
N ARG A 367 38.54 -10.73 6.54
CA ARG A 367 37.31 -10.32 5.86
C ARG A 367 36.18 -11.26 6.29
N THR A 368 35.87 -11.27 7.58
CA THR A 368 34.68 -11.90 8.13
C THR A 368 33.46 -11.06 7.78
N SER A 369 33.64 -9.74 7.65
CA SER A 369 32.61 -8.78 7.30
C SER A 369 33.18 -7.51 6.66
N ASP A 370 32.35 -6.80 5.88
CA ASP A 370 32.65 -5.47 5.33
C ASP A 370 32.92 -4.41 6.43
N LYS A 371 32.44 -4.64 7.66
CA LYS A 371 32.51 -3.67 8.78
C LYS A 371 33.60 -3.97 9.82
N LEU A 372 34.15 -5.18 9.82
CA LEU A 372 35.19 -5.63 10.75
C LEU A 372 36.43 -6.00 9.94
N SER A 373 37.26 -4.99 9.67
CA SER A 373 38.48 -5.08 8.86
C SER A 373 39.64 -5.79 9.56
N ARG A 374 39.68 -5.73 10.90
CA ARG A 374 40.76 -6.23 11.75
C ARG A 374 40.27 -7.25 12.77
N TYR A 375 41.21 -7.96 13.39
CA TYR A 375 40.90 -8.97 14.41
C TYR A 375 40.65 -8.38 15.82
N TYR A 376 41.24 -7.22 16.16
CA TYR A 376 41.16 -6.64 17.51
C TYR A 376 40.68 -5.19 17.49
N PHE A 377 39.76 -4.88 18.40
CA PHE A 377 39.16 -3.55 18.61
C PHE A 377 39.16 -3.18 20.08
N THR A 378 38.94 -1.90 20.40
CA THR A 378 38.81 -1.45 21.79
C THR A 378 37.61 -0.52 21.96
N ASN A 379 37.08 -0.44 23.17
CA ASN A 379 35.99 0.48 23.50
C ASN A 379 36.46 1.92 23.77
N GLN A 380 37.75 2.12 24.07
CA GLN A 380 38.31 3.42 24.37
C GLN A 380 39.79 3.46 23.98
N ALA A 381 40.25 4.57 23.41
CA ALA A 381 41.67 4.76 23.13
C ALA A 381 42.52 4.75 24.42
N ARG A 382 43.78 4.29 24.30
CA ARG A 382 44.83 4.26 25.36
C ARG A 382 44.57 3.32 26.55
N GLN A 383 43.40 3.30 27.16
CA GLN A 383 43.12 2.52 28.39
C GLN A 383 41.83 1.66 28.29
N GLY A 384 41.35 1.41 27.08
CA GLY A 384 40.19 0.57 26.85
C GLY A 384 40.48 -0.93 26.99
N ASP A 385 39.41 -1.71 27.10
CA ASP A 385 39.48 -3.16 27.05
C ASP A 385 39.64 -3.60 25.57
N VAL A 386 40.42 -4.64 25.32
CA VAL A 386 40.67 -5.16 23.96
C VAL A 386 39.72 -6.33 23.69
N PHE A 387 38.98 -6.24 22.59
CA PHE A 387 38.00 -7.22 22.14
C PHE A 387 38.46 -7.87 20.84
N SER A 388 38.39 -9.20 20.78
CA SER A 388 38.62 -9.94 19.54
C SER A 388 37.34 -10.03 18.71
N VAL A 389 37.46 -10.16 17.38
CA VAL A 389 36.30 -10.34 16.48
C VAL A 389 35.39 -11.50 16.91
N PRO A 390 35.88 -12.70 17.27
CA PRO A 390 35.01 -13.77 17.74
C PRO A 390 34.21 -13.41 19.00
N TYR A 391 34.79 -12.61 19.90
CA TYR A 391 34.08 -12.12 21.08
C TYR A 391 32.97 -11.14 20.68
N ILE A 392 33.29 -10.17 19.82
CA ILE A 392 32.33 -9.19 19.28
C ILE A 392 31.17 -9.90 18.58
N LEU A 393 31.46 -10.90 17.75
CA LEU A 393 30.45 -11.66 17.01
C LEU A 393 29.53 -12.50 17.92
N SER A 394 30.04 -12.99 19.05
CA SER A 394 29.26 -13.81 20.00
C SER A 394 28.48 -13.01 21.03
N HIS A 395 28.89 -11.77 21.32
CA HIS A 395 28.29 -10.89 22.34
C HIS A 395 27.63 -9.64 21.74
N GLY A 396 27.52 -9.56 20.41
CA GLY A 396 26.84 -8.47 19.72
C GLY A 396 25.34 -8.70 19.63
N SER A 397 24.56 -7.68 19.98
CA SER A 397 23.10 -7.70 19.93
C SER A 397 22.53 -6.34 19.52
N CYS A 398 21.31 -6.35 18.98
CA CYS A 398 20.61 -5.12 18.60
C CYS A 398 19.59 -4.74 19.66
N ASN A 399 19.78 -3.58 20.28
CA ASN A 399 18.88 -3.10 21.32
C ASN A 399 18.04 -1.92 20.82
N PRO A 400 16.76 -1.84 21.24
CA PRO A 400 15.88 -0.73 20.88
C PRO A 400 16.36 0.55 21.58
N THR A 401 16.23 1.68 20.89
CA THR A 401 16.50 3.01 21.44
C THR A 401 15.20 3.79 21.66
N ASP A 402 15.28 4.95 22.34
CA ASP A 402 14.13 5.80 22.68
C ASP A 402 13.50 6.55 21.49
N THR A 403 13.94 6.22 20.28
CA THR A 403 13.62 6.92 19.05
C THR A 403 12.85 6.02 18.11
N TYR A 404 11.87 6.58 17.42
CA TYR A 404 10.95 5.86 16.55
C TYR A 404 11.05 6.38 15.12
N GLN A 405 10.84 5.48 14.16
CA GLN A 405 10.69 5.84 12.75
C GLN A 405 9.33 5.37 12.28
N TRP A 406 8.70 6.17 11.45
CA TRP A 406 7.46 5.80 10.77
C TRP A 406 7.76 5.50 9.30
N GLY A 407 7.08 4.51 8.73
CA GLY A 407 7.39 4.06 7.40
C GLY A 407 6.38 3.11 6.79
N PHE A 408 6.79 2.54 5.66
CA PHE A 408 6.03 1.61 4.85
C PHE A 408 6.75 0.28 4.75
N SER A 409 5.99 -0.81 4.71
CA SER A 409 6.47 -2.10 4.20
C SER A 409 6.41 -2.08 2.67
N TYR A 410 7.56 -2.23 2.01
CA TYR A 410 7.71 -2.29 0.56
C TYR A 410 6.82 -3.38 -0.05
N ILE A 411 6.78 -4.57 0.56
CA ILE A 411 6.01 -5.70 0.05
C ILE A 411 4.52 -5.34 0.05
N PHE A 412 4.00 -4.77 1.13
CA PHE A 412 2.61 -4.32 1.18
C PHE A 412 2.32 -3.19 0.21
N LEU A 413 3.21 -2.21 0.08
CA LEU A 413 3.07 -1.11 -0.87
C LEU A 413 2.97 -1.65 -2.30
N PHE A 414 3.82 -2.62 -2.65
CA PHE A 414 3.78 -3.29 -3.95
C PHE A 414 2.46 -4.06 -4.16
N MET A 415 2.01 -4.86 -3.18
CA MET A 415 0.73 -5.59 -3.27
C MET A 415 -0.47 -4.66 -3.40
N VAL A 416 -0.54 -3.60 -2.58
CA VAL A 416 -1.62 -2.60 -2.62
C VAL A 416 -1.62 -1.88 -3.97
N SER A 417 -0.46 -1.62 -4.55
CA SER A 417 -0.35 -1.02 -5.88
C SER A 417 -0.90 -1.93 -6.98
N ILE A 418 -0.58 -3.23 -6.93
CA ILE A 418 -1.16 -4.24 -7.85
C ILE A 418 -2.67 -4.30 -7.68
N PHE A 419 -3.17 -4.37 -6.44
CA PHE A 419 -4.61 -4.45 -6.19
C PHE A 419 -5.35 -3.19 -6.66
N ASN A 420 -4.80 -2.00 -6.44
CA ASN A 420 -5.35 -0.75 -6.97
C ASN A 420 -5.39 -0.75 -8.51
N PHE A 421 -4.34 -1.24 -9.16
CA PHE A 421 -4.30 -1.35 -10.61
C PHE A 421 -5.36 -2.32 -11.14
N VAL A 422 -5.45 -3.52 -10.56
CA VAL A 422 -6.46 -4.53 -10.92
C VAL A 422 -7.87 -4.00 -10.69
N TRP A 423 -8.12 -3.37 -9.54
CA TRP A 423 -9.41 -2.74 -9.23
C TRP A 423 -9.76 -1.63 -10.24
N SER A 424 -8.79 -0.81 -10.63
CA SER A 424 -8.99 0.25 -11.64
C SER A 424 -9.34 -0.34 -13.01
N CYS A 425 -8.64 -1.39 -13.44
CA CYS A 425 -8.94 -2.13 -14.67
C CYS A 425 -10.37 -2.70 -14.65
N ILE A 426 -10.80 -3.25 -13.51
CA ILE A 426 -12.16 -3.76 -13.33
C ILE A 426 -13.18 -2.63 -13.49
N MET A 427 -12.99 -1.50 -12.79
CA MET A 427 -13.91 -0.36 -12.85
C MET A 427 -14.03 0.21 -14.25
N VAL A 428 -12.90 0.44 -14.92
CA VAL A 428 -12.87 0.97 -16.29
C VAL A 428 -13.46 -0.05 -17.27
N GLY A 429 -13.16 -1.33 -17.11
CA GLY A 429 -13.70 -2.40 -17.96
C GLY A 429 -15.23 -2.49 -17.88
N MET A 430 -15.79 -2.49 -16.67
CA MET A 430 -17.24 -2.50 -16.45
C MET A 430 -17.90 -1.22 -16.96
N TRP A 431 -17.29 -0.06 -16.71
CA TRP A 431 -17.79 1.21 -17.24
C TRP A 431 -17.74 1.26 -18.78
N PHE A 432 -16.68 0.74 -19.39
CA PHE A 432 -16.57 0.69 -20.84
C PHE A 432 -17.59 -0.26 -21.47
N ASP A 433 -17.80 -1.44 -20.88
CA ASP A 433 -18.80 -2.40 -21.35
C ASP A 433 -20.20 -1.79 -21.31
N THR A 434 -20.56 -1.16 -20.19
CA THR A 434 -21.87 -0.52 -20.03
C THR A 434 -22.09 0.64 -20.99
N THR A 435 -21.12 1.55 -21.14
CA THR A 435 -21.24 2.69 -22.07
C THR A 435 -21.39 2.25 -23.52
N ARG A 436 -20.75 1.15 -23.91
CA ARG A 436 -20.78 0.65 -25.29
C ARG A 436 -22.01 -0.20 -25.59
N ALA A 437 -22.47 -1.01 -24.62
CA ALA A 437 -23.50 -2.01 -24.86
C ALA A 437 -24.90 -1.62 -24.35
N SER A 438 -25.01 -0.83 -23.27
CA SER A 438 -26.33 -0.48 -22.70
C SER A 438 -27.11 0.52 -23.53
N ARG A 439 -28.38 0.20 -23.76
CA ARG A 439 -29.34 1.08 -24.44
C ARG A 439 -29.93 2.12 -23.50
N MET A 440 -30.27 1.73 -22.27
CA MET A 440 -30.79 2.68 -21.27
C MET A 440 -29.75 3.76 -20.97
N TYR A 441 -28.48 3.38 -20.87
CA TYR A 441 -27.40 4.33 -20.68
C TYR A 441 -27.28 5.34 -21.84
N LYS A 442 -27.33 4.86 -23.08
CA LYS A 442 -27.29 5.71 -24.29
C LYS A 442 -28.51 6.63 -24.43
N SER A 443 -29.65 6.23 -23.89
CA SER A 443 -30.88 7.05 -23.86
C SER A 443 -30.83 8.20 -22.82
N GLY A 444 -29.73 8.33 -22.06
CA GLY A 444 -29.58 9.36 -21.04
C GLY A 444 -30.19 9.01 -19.68
N ARG A 445 -30.77 7.81 -19.55
CA ARG A 445 -31.32 7.33 -18.28
C ARG A 445 -30.19 6.87 -17.36
N ARG A 446 -29.83 7.70 -16.37
CA ARG A 446 -28.83 7.37 -15.36
C ARG A 446 -29.47 6.64 -14.17
N PRO A 447 -28.89 5.54 -13.71
CA PRO A 447 -29.28 4.96 -12.43
C PRO A 447 -28.83 5.89 -11.29
N GLY A 448 -29.67 6.00 -10.29
CA GLY A 448 -29.43 6.78 -9.08
C GLY A 448 -30.41 6.35 -8.02
N LEU A 449 -30.12 6.63 -6.75
CA LEU A 449 -30.87 6.11 -5.60
C LEU A 449 -32.39 6.20 -5.77
N LEU A 450 -32.92 7.41 -6.01
CA LEU A 450 -34.36 7.64 -6.16
C LEU A 450 -34.95 6.90 -7.36
N ARG A 451 -34.19 6.80 -8.46
CA ARG A 451 -34.63 6.05 -9.65
C ARG A 451 -34.74 4.57 -9.32
N SER A 452 -33.76 4.04 -8.59
CA SER A 452 -33.73 2.64 -8.20
C SER A 452 -34.87 2.28 -7.25
N ILE A 453 -35.24 3.19 -6.34
CA ILE A 453 -36.43 3.03 -5.49
C ILE A 453 -37.70 2.96 -6.34
N LEU A 454 -37.88 3.87 -7.29
CA LEU A 454 -39.07 3.88 -8.15
C LEU A 454 -39.14 2.65 -9.06
N ASP A 455 -38.01 2.18 -9.56
CA ASP A 455 -37.94 1.02 -10.46
C ASP A 455 -38.25 -0.28 -9.70
N ILE A 456 -37.69 -0.47 -8.49
CA ILE A 456 -38.00 -1.66 -7.68
C ILE A 456 -39.43 -1.63 -7.14
N SER A 457 -39.93 -0.46 -6.69
CA SER A 457 -41.28 -0.34 -6.14
C SER A 457 -42.34 -0.58 -7.21
N ALA A 458 -42.13 -0.08 -8.44
CA ALA A 458 -43.03 -0.30 -9.55
C ALA A 458 -43.10 -1.79 -9.93
N ALA A 459 -41.95 -2.47 -9.98
CA ALA A 459 -41.90 -3.90 -10.29
C ALA A 459 -42.55 -4.76 -9.19
N MET A 460 -42.31 -4.42 -7.91
CA MET A 460 -42.94 -5.11 -6.78
C MET A 460 -44.47 -4.94 -6.78
N ARG A 461 -44.97 -3.72 -7.04
CA ARG A 461 -46.43 -3.46 -7.16
C ARG A 461 -47.05 -4.26 -8.31
N GLU A 462 -46.35 -4.39 -9.44
CA GLU A 462 -46.83 -5.17 -10.58
C GLU A 462 -46.89 -6.68 -10.27
N GLU A 463 -46.01 -7.17 -9.40
CA GLU A 463 -45.93 -8.59 -9.03
C GLU A 463 -46.86 -9.00 -7.90
N LEU A 464 -46.97 -8.15 -6.87
CA LEU A 464 -47.77 -8.42 -5.66
C LEU A 464 -49.21 -7.89 -5.78
N GLY A 465 -49.50 -7.07 -6.79
CA GLY A 465 -50.80 -6.44 -6.97
C GLY A 465 -51.10 -5.34 -5.94
N HIS A 466 -52.37 -4.99 -5.81
CA HIS A 466 -52.82 -3.87 -4.98
C HIS A 466 -52.57 -4.07 -3.47
N ASP A 467 -52.38 -5.33 -3.04
CA ASP A 467 -52.14 -5.71 -1.64
C ASP A 467 -50.70 -5.45 -1.18
N ALA A 468 -49.79 -5.08 -2.08
CA ALA A 468 -48.37 -4.86 -1.78
C ALA A 468 -48.13 -3.82 -0.68
N GLU A 469 -49.00 -2.80 -0.59
CA GLU A 469 -48.84 -1.67 0.34
C GLU A 469 -49.27 -1.98 1.77
N ILE A 470 -50.03 -3.06 1.96
CA ILE A 470 -50.65 -3.42 3.25
C ILE A 470 -49.87 -4.55 3.94
N LEU A 471 -49.01 -5.26 3.20
CA LEU A 471 -48.26 -6.41 3.71
C LEU A 471 -47.09 -5.99 4.60
N GLU A 472 -46.89 -6.74 5.68
CA GLU A 472 -45.68 -6.60 6.51
C GLU A 472 -44.43 -7.10 5.77
N GLU A 473 -43.24 -6.67 6.21
CA GLU A 473 -41.97 -6.98 5.54
C GLU A 473 -41.69 -8.49 5.43
N SER A 474 -42.05 -9.27 6.45
CA SER A 474 -41.90 -10.73 6.45
C SER A 474 -42.76 -11.38 5.37
N ASP A 475 -44.00 -10.89 5.19
CA ASP A 475 -44.95 -11.36 4.19
C ASP A 475 -44.59 -10.92 2.78
N LEU A 476 -44.07 -9.69 2.62
CA LEU A 476 -43.51 -9.19 1.37
C LEU A 476 -42.35 -10.08 0.90
N ARG A 477 -41.38 -10.38 1.77
CA ARG A 477 -40.25 -11.25 1.46
C ARG A 477 -40.71 -12.67 1.11
N ARG A 478 -41.69 -13.21 1.84
CA ARG A 478 -42.27 -14.54 1.58
C ARG A 478 -42.94 -14.59 0.20
N LYS A 479 -43.84 -13.66 -0.11
CA LYS A 479 -44.55 -13.63 -1.40
C LYS A 479 -43.62 -13.41 -2.58
N LEU A 480 -42.62 -12.52 -2.46
CA LEU A 480 -41.59 -12.30 -3.50
C LEU A 480 -40.71 -13.54 -3.72
N ARG A 481 -40.48 -14.35 -2.68
CA ARG A 481 -39.76 -15.61 -2.83
C ARG A 481 -40.60 -16.69 -3.50
N GLU A 482 -41.90 -16.71 -3.22
CA GLU A 482 -42.86 -17.68 -3.80
C GLU A 482 -43.15 -17.39 -5.27
N SER A 483 -43.24 -16.12 -5.64
CA SER A 483 -43.52 -15.67 -7.01
C SER A 483 -42.39 -15.98 -8.00
N ASN A 484 -41.16 -16.18 -7.52
CA ASN A 484 -39.93 -16.39 -8.33
C ASN A 484 -39.74 -15.31 -9.42
N GLY A 485 -40.28 -14.10 -9.24
CA GLY A 485 -40.14 -13.02 -10.20
C GLY A 485 -38.70 -12.52 -10.29
N ALA A 486 -38.36 -12.03 -11.46
CA ALA A 486 -37.10 -11.36 -11.73
C ALA A 486 -37.33 -10.05 -12.48
N LEU A 487 -36.43 -9.11 -12.26
CA LEU A 487 -36.39 -7.81 -12.92
C LEU A 487 -35.71 -7.93 -14.28
N ILE A 488 -36.32 -7.34 -15.30
CA ILE A 488 -35.82 -7.26 -16.68
C ILE A 488 -36.20 -5.91 -17.31
N VAL A 489 -35.41 -5.45 -18.29
CA VAL A 489 -35.78 -4.34 -19.17
C VAL A 489 -36.17 -4.89 -20.55
N PRO A 490 -37.45 -4.81 -20.95
CA PRO A 490 -37.90 -5.33 -22.24
C PRO A 490 -37.23 -4.63 -23.43
N LYS A 491 -36.99 -5.35 -24.53
CA LYS A 491 -36.32 -4.77 -25.71
C LYS A 491 -37.04 -3.57 -26.33
N LYS A 492 -38.35 -3.42 -26.14
CA LYS A 492 -39.14 -2.33 -26.73
C LYS A 492 -39.35 -1.14 -25.79
N GLU A 493 -38.97 -1.25 -24.52
CA GLU A 493 -39.26 -0.27 -23.47
C GLU A 493 -37.98 0.17 -22.75
N LEU A 494 -38.02 1.36 -22.14
CA LEU A 494 -36.91 1.91 -21.32
C LEU A 494 -37.29 1.93 -19.83
N LYS A 495 -38.19 1.03 -19.42
CA LYS A 495 -38.68 0.87 -18.05
C LYS A 495 -38.36 -0.55 -17.57
N VAL A 496 -38.03 -0.64 -16.29
CA VAL A 496 -37.86 -1.92 -15.61
C VAL A 496 -39.24 -2.53 -15.39
N THR A 497 -39.43 -3.77 -15.81
CA THR A 497 -40.68 -4.52 -15.65
C THR A 497 -40.38 -5.93 -15.12
N ARG A 498 -41.42 -6.63 -14.66
CA ARG A 498 -41.30 -8.04 -14.26
C ARG A 498 -41.17 -8.97 -15.47
N THR A 499 -40.70 -10.19 -15.23
CA THR A 499 -40.89 -11.31 -16.16
C THR A 499 -42.34 -11.77 -16.16
N SER A 500 -43.00 -11.79 -17.32
CA SER A 500 -44.30 -12.43 -17.49
C SER A 500 -44.16 -13.95 -17.34
N THR A 501 -44.58 -14.48 -16.19
CA THR A 501 -44.71 -15.91 -15.92
C THR A 501 -45.95 -16.47 -16.61
N ASP A 502 -45.90 -16.62 -17.94
CA ASP A 502 -46.97 -17.25 -18.72
C ASP A 502 -46.57 -18.65 -19.22
N GLY A 503 -45.92 -19.43 -18.35
CA GLY A 503 -45.36 -20.73 -18.71
C GLY A 503 -45.25 -21.72 -17.55
N GLY A 504 -46.36 -22.38 -17.24
CA GLY A 504 -46.44 -23.76 -16.73
C GLY A 504 -45.53 -24.16 -15.57
N SER A 505 -46.10 -24.19 -14.37
CA SER A 505 -45.59 -24.91 -13.20
C SER A 505 -45.31 -26.39 -13.55
N ARG A 506 -44.04 -26.77 -13.71
CA ARG A 506 -43.59 -28.15 -13.61
C ARG A 506 -42.81 -28.32 -12.31
N ARG A 507 -43.34 -29.16 -11.40
CA ARG A 507 -42.65 -29.65 -10.19
C ARG A 507 -41.22 -30.09 -10.56
N ARG A 508 -40.20 -29.52 -9.91
CA ARG A 508 -38.78 -29.77 -10.18
C ARG A 508 -38.03 -30.15 -8.91
N THR A 509 -37.08 -31.07 -9.08
CA THR A 509 -36.43 -31.91 -8.07
C THR A 509 -35.30 -31.21 -7.29
N TRP A 510 -35.07 -31.66 -6.05
CA TRP A 510 -34.19 -31.12 -5.01
C TRP A 510 -32.75 -30.69 -5.44
N ARG A 511 -32.15 -31.34 -6.45
CA ARG A 511 -30.82 -30.96 -6.99
C ARG A 511 -30.76 -29.56 -7.64
N THR A 512 -31.90 -28.92 -7.91
CA THR A 512 -31.96 -27.56 -8.49
C THR A 512 -31.90 -26.43 -7.46
N ASN A 513 -31.86 -26.72 -6.15
CA ASN A 513 -31.82 -25.68 -5.13
C ASN A 513 -30.43 -25.05 -4.91
N ILE A 514 -29.34 -25.71 -5.32
CA ILE A 514 -27.97 -25.20 -5.19
C ILE A 514 -27.58 -24.28 -6.38
N THR A 515 -28.28 -24.39 -7.52
CA THR A 515 -28.02 -23.59 -8.73
C THR A 515 -29.00 -22.42 -8.91
N LYS A 516 -29.88 -22.18 -7.94
CA LYS A 516 -30.73 -20.98 -7.93
C LYS A 516 -29.93 -19.78 -7.43
N GLY A 517 -29.94 -18.71 -8.22
CA GLY A 517 -29.52 -17.39 -7.76
C GLY A 517 -30.22 -16.99 -6.45
N SER A 518 -29.68 -15.97 -5.79
CA SER A 518 -30.17 -15.45 -4.52
C SER A 518 -31.64 -15.00 -4.62
N THR A 519 -32.59 -15.85 -4.25
CA THR A 519 -33.95 -15.44 -3.91
C THR A 519 -33.98 -14.83 -2.50
N PHE A 520 -35.00 -13.99 -2.23
CA PHE A 520 -35.10 -13.19 -1.00
C PHE A 520 -34.89 -13.99 0.29
#